data_AF-A0A388K6I8-F1
#
_entry.id   AF-A0A388K6I8-F1
#
_cell.length_a   1.000
_cell.length_b   1.000
_cell.length_c   1.000
_cell.angle_alpha   90.00
_cell.angle_beta   90.00
_cell.angle_gamma   90.00
#
_symmetry.space_group_name_H-M   'P 1'
#
loop_
_entity.id
_entity.type
_entity.pdbx_description
1 polymer ?
#
loop_
_entity_poly.entity_id
_entity_poly.type
_entity_poly.pdbx_seq_one_letter_code
_entity_poly.pdbx_strand_id
1 'polypeptide(L)'
;MATERVNKELDSLKADNQALVHDFLTLRDEVENLKRGSKCGDEAVTEKSPPEGPARGKMKPTAEGQTPREWAQLAEAYRRMCDERDMADREVPALRERINCIKLTSPSSSRRKLFGRRKSLEGGTGGDEVKVAFVRKVGEDKETFHKRVSMDLGKLRKSQLEKLYSEEEIENEGVTKTTGDLAEIYTVRAFEQRTNRRLLGQDGDEEHEEEEQDEEESADVAAASVDGLTASESSWDRYRAPVIFIRLLQLFRI
;
A
#
# COMPACT_ATOMS: atom_id res chain seq x y z
N MET A 1 -33.94 23.19 4.32
CA MET A 1 -33.20 22.16 3.55
C MET A 1 -31.86 21.76 4.19
N ALA A 2 -30.99 22.68 4.64
CA ALA A 2 -29.71 22.31 5.26
C ALA A 2 -29.84 21.58 6.61
N THR A 3 -30.81 21.96 7.44
CA THR A 3 -31.05 21.37 8.77
C THR A 3 -31.54 19.93 8.72
N GLU A 4 -32.30 19.54 7.69
CA GLU A 4 -32.80 18.17 7.53
C GLU A 4 -31.70 17.18 7.20
N ARG A 5 -30.68 17.58 6.41
CA ARG A 5 -29.53 16.71 6.11
C ARG A 5 -28.71 16.45 7.37
N VAL A 6 -28.43 17.49 8.14
CA VAL A 6 -27.70 17.37 9.42
C VAL A 6 -28.45 16.48 10.41
N ASN A 7 -29.78 16.60 10.50
CA ASN A 7 -30.57 15.73 11.38
C ASN A 7 -30.51 14.25 10.96
N LYS A 8 -30.61 13.96 9.66
CA LYS A 8 -30.48 12.59 9.15
C LYS A 8 -29.10 11.99 9.42
N GLU A 9 -28.05 12.78 9.24
CA GLU A 9 -26.67 12.36 9.54
C GLU A 9 -26.50 12.09 11.04
N LEU A 10 -27.07 12.93 11.90
CA LEU A 10 -27.03 12.76 13.35
C LEU A 10 -27.78 11.51 13.82
N ASP A 11 -28.90 11.18 13.20
CA ASP A 11 -29.64 9.95 13.49
C ASP A 11 -28.90 8.70 13.00
N SER A 12 -28.26 8.77 11.82
CA SER A 12 -27.37 7.70 11.33
C SER A 12 -26.21 7.46 12.29
N LEU A 13 -25.54 8.53 12.74
CA LEU A 13 -24.42 8.44 13.67
C LEU A 13 -24.82 7.84 15.03
N LYS A 14 -26.04 8.13 15.51
CA LYS A 14 -26.57 7.53 16.73
C LYS A 14 -26.83 6.04 16.57
N ALA A 15 -27.37 5.61 15.42
CA ALA A 15 -27.61 4.20 15.14
C ALA A 15 -26.28 3.43 15.08
N ASP A 16 -25.28 3.97 14.38
CA ASP A 16 -23.95 3.35 14.28
C ASP A 16 -23.25 3.27 15.64
N ASN A 17 -23.38 4.30 16.48
CA ASN A 17 -22.83 4.29 17.83
C ASN A 17 -23.49 3.22 18.71
N GLN A 18 -24.81 3.05 18.61
CA GLN A 18 -25.53 1.99 19.32
C GLN A 18 -25.09 0.59 18.85
N ALA A 19 -24.89 0.39 17.55
CA ALA A 19 -24.38 -0.86 17.01
C ALA A 19 -22.96 -1.17 17.55
N LEU A 20 -22.05 -0.19 17.53
CA LEU A 20 -20.70 -0.35 18.08
C LEU A 20 -20.69 -0.70 19.57
N VAL A 21 -21.57 -0.09 20.37
CA VAL A 21 -21.71 -0.42 21.80
C VAL A 21 -22.16 -1.87 21.98
N HIS A 22 -23.12 -2.33 21.17
CA HIS A 22 -23.60 -3.71 21.21
C HIS A 22 -22.50 -4.71 20.81
N ASP A 23 -21.77 -4.44 19.73
CA ASP A 23 -20.67 -5.29 19.27
C ASP A 23 -19.55 -5.37 20.30
N PHE A 24 -19.21 -4.24 20.95
CA PHE A 24 -18.21 -4.20 22.01
C PHE A 24 -18.61 -5.05 23.22
N LEU A 25 -19.88 -5.00 23.64
CA LEU A 25 -20.39 -5.83 24.73
C LEU A 25 -20.33 -7.32 24.36
N THR A 26 -20.73 -7.66 23.13
CA THR A 26 -20.68 -9.04 22.62
C THR A 26 -19.26 -9.58 22.61
N LEU A 27 -18.31 -8.81 22.05
CA LEU A 27 -16.90 -9.20 22.00
C LEU A 27 -16.30 -9.37 23.40
N ARG A 28 -16.67 -8.50 24.35
CA ARG A 28 -16.24 -8.63 25.75
C ARG A 28 -16.74 -9.95 26.33
N ASP A 29 -18.00 -10.33 26.10
CA ASP A 29 -18.56 -11.58 26.60
C ASP A 29 -17.88 -12.81 25.96
N GLU A 30 -17.59 -12.76 24.65
CA GLU A 30 -16.80 -13.79 23.97
C GLU A 30 -15.39 -13.94 24.55
N VAL A 31 -14.70 -12.82 24.81
CA VAL A 31 -13.38 -12.83 25.45
C VAL A 31 -13.45 -13.39 26.87
N GLU A 32 -14.49 -13.04 27.64
CA GLU A 32 -14.72 -13.64 28.96
C GLU A 32 -15.00 -15.15 28.88
N ASN A 33 -15.74 -15.59 27.85
CA ASN A 33 -16.02 -17.00 27.61
C ASN A 33 -14.78 -17.77 27.19
N LEU A 34 -13.95 -17.22 26.30
CA LEU A 34 -12.65 -17.78 25.93
C LEU A 34 -11.72 -17.88 27.14
N LYS A 35 -11.68 -16.83 27.99
CA LYS A 35 -10.89 -16.83 29.22
C LYS A 35 -11.36 -17.89 30.23
N ARG A 36 -12.67 -18.18 30.28
CA ARG A 36 -13.24 -19.27 31.11
C ARG A 36 -13.01 -20.65 30.48
N GLY A 37 -13.13 -20.77 29.16
CA GLY A 37 -13.00 -22.02 28.39
C GLY A 37 -11.56 -22.50 28.19
N SER A 38 -10.58 -21.59 28.21
CA SER A 38 -9.14 -21.91 28.06
C SER A 38 -8.53 -22.70 29.24
N LYS A 39 -9.35 -23.18 30.19
CA LYS A 39 -8.94 -24.09 31.27
C LYS A 39 -9.35 -25.56 31.05
N CYS A 40 -9.95 -25.92 29.92
CA CYS A 40 -10.24 -27.32 29.62
C CYS A 40 -9.08 -28.00 28.88
N GLY A 41 -8.39 -28.89 29.59
CA GLY A 41 -7.91 -30.15 29.00
C GLY A 41 -6.45 -30.22 28.57
N ASP A 42 -5.51 -30.14 29.52
CA ASP A 42 -4.34 -31.03 29.49
C ASP A 42 -4.84 -32.47 29.78
N GLU A 43 -5.66 -33.02 28.88
CA GLU A 43 -6.07 -34.41 28.94
C GLU A 43 -5.04 -35.22 28.16
N ALA A 44 -4.21 -35.90 28.93
CA ALA A 44 -3.11 -36.74 28.50
C ALA A 44 -3.51 -37.62 27.31
N VAL A 45 -3.05 -37.24 26.12
CA VAL A 45 -2.96 -38.13 24.95
C VAL A 45 -1.92 -39.18 25.29
N THR A 46 -2.39 -40.25 25.92
CA THR A 46 -1.61 -41.47 26.14
C THR A 46 -1.39 -42.14 24.80
N GLU A 47 -0.09 -42.27 24.48
CA GLU A 47 0.55 -43.29 23.66
C GLU A 47 -0.32 -44.00 22.61
N LYS A 48 0.07 -43.87 21.33
CA LYS A 48 0.86 -44.91 20.64
C LYS A 48 1.57 -44.32 19.40
N SER A 49 2.91 -44.28 19.47
CA SER A 49 3.83 -43.97 18.37
C SER A 49 3.83 -45.08 17.30
N PRO A 50 4.39 -44.86 16.09
CA PRO A 50 5.84 -45.06 15.85
C PRO A 50 6.43 -44.17 14.71
N PRO A 51 7.68 -44.37 14.22
CA PRO A 51 8.98 -44.17 14.88
C PRO A 51 9.95 -43.27 14.05
N GLU A 52 10.92 -42.67 14.75
CA GLU A 52 12.30 -42.41 14.32
C GLU A 52 12.60 -41.51 13.09
N GLY A 53 13.00 -40.27 13.39
CA GLY A 53 13.84 -39.43 12.53
C GLY A 53 13.77 -37.93 12.90
N PRO A 54 14.77 -37.12 12.52
CA PRO A 54 16.18 -37.15 12.87
C PRO A 54 16.46 -36.30 14.14
N ALA A 55 17.60 -36.51 14.79
CA ALA A 55 18.07 -35.72 15.93
C ALA A 55 18.16 -34.21 15.63
N ARG A 56 17.05 -33.48 15.80
CA ARG A 56 17.02 -32.01 15.82
C ARG A 56 16.97 -31.53 17.26
N GLY A 57 17.85 -30.58 17.52
CA GLY A 57 18.32 -30.17 18.85
C GLY A 57 17.20 -29.81 19.82
N LYS A 58 17.53 -30.01 21.10
CA LYS A 58 16.79 -29.59 22.28
C LYS A 58 16.18 -28.18 22.09
N MET A 59 14.95 -28.10 21.61
CA MET A 59 14.12 -26.91 21.82
C MET A 59 13.70 -26.98 23.27
N LYS A 60 14.48 -26.26 24.09
CA LYS A 60 14.16 -26.01 25.48
C LYS A 60 12.79 -25.31 25.49
N PRO A 61 11.74 -25.92 26.07
CA PRO A 61 10.43 -25.27 26.15
C PRO A 61 10.57 -24.07 27.07
N THR A 62 10.67 -22.87 26.50
CA THR A 62 10.65 -21.59 27.22
C THR A 62 9.21 -21.30 27.63
N ALA A 63 8.68 -22.11 28.54
CA ALA A 63 7.42 -21.90 29.26
C ALA A 63 7.68 -21.39 30.69
N GLU A 64 8.91 -20.96 30.98
CA GLU A 64 9.24 -20.22 32.20
C GLU A 64 8.98 -18.73 31.95
N GLY A 65 8.04 -18.17 32.69
CA GLY A 65 7.53 -16.81 32.51
C GLY A 65 8.64 -15.76 32.39
N GLN A 66 8.40 -14.76 31.53
CA GLN A 66 9.31 -13.68 31.21
C GLN A 66 10.04 -13.16 32.45
N THR A 67 11.34 -13.43 32.51
CA THR A 67 12.14 -13.01 33.66
C THR A 67 12.23 -11.48 33.70
N PRO A 68 12.32 -10.83 34.88
CA PRO A 68 12.46 -9.37 34.99
C PRO A 68 13.61 -8.79 34.14
N ARG A 69 14.64 -9.60 33.89
CA ARG A 69 15.77 -9.27 33.01
C ARG A 69 15.35 -9.11 31.55
N GLU A 70 14.47 -9.96 31.04
CA GLU A 70 13.94 -9.89 29.68
C GLU A 70 13.09 -8.64 29.48
N TRP A 71 12.29 -8.26 30.49
CA TRP A 71 11.53 -7.00 30.47
C TRP A 71 12.44 -5.77 30.38
N ALA A 72 13.56 -5.76 31.10
CA ALA A 72 14.55 -4.69 31.01
C ALA A 72 15.18 -4.63 29.60
N GLN A 73 15.52 -5.78 29.02
CA GLN A 73 16.05 -5.85 27.65
C GLN A 73 15.03 -5.39 26.60
N LEU A 74 13.76 -5.78 26.75
CA LEU A 74 12.68 -5.35 25.87
C LEU A 74 12.46 -3.83 25.95
N ALA A 75 12.47 -3.26 27.16
CA ALA A 75 12.37 -1.81 27.36
C ALA A 75 13.56 -1.06 26.75
N GLU A 76 14.78 -1.59 26.86
CA GLU A 76 15.95 -1.04 26.18
C GLU A 76 15.85 -1.11 24.66
N ALA A 77 15.41 -2.24 24.10
CA ALA A 77 15.20 -2.40 22.67
C ALA A 77 14.15 -1.41 22.14
N TYR A 78 13.05 -1.22 22.88
CA TYR A 78 12.01 -0.27 22.51
C TYR A 78 12.51 1.18 22.51
N ARG A 79 13.32 1.58 23.51
CA ARG A 79 13.96 2.90 23.54
C ARG A 79 14.88 3.12 22.33
N ARG A 80 15.74 2.15 22.01
CA ARG A 80 16.64 2.24 20.84
C ARG A 80 15.86 2.40 19.53
N MET A 81 14.78 1.63 19.36
CA MET A 81 13.92 1.74 18.18
C MET A 81 13.27 3.14 18.07
N CYS A 82 12.81 3.70 19.19
CA CYS A 82 12.25 5.06 19.20
C CYS A 82 13.32 6.11 18.83
N ASP A 83 14.52 6.00 19.40
CA ASP A 83 15.63 6.92 19.12
C ASP A 83 16.05 6.85 17.63
N GLU A 84 16.11 5.65 17.05
CA GLU A 84 16.44 5.43 15.65
C GLU A 84 15.37 6.01 14.71
N ARG A 85 14.09 5.79 15.02
CA ARG A 85 12.97 6.41 14.29
C ARG A 85 13.06 7.93 14.36
N ASP A 86 13.27 8.50 15.54
CA ASP A 86 13.36 9.95 15.73
C ASP A 86 14.58 10.55 15.01
N MET A 87 15.68 9.80 14.86
CA MET A 87 16.80 10.21 14.01
C MET A 87 16.43 10.19 12.52
N ALA A 88 15.82 9.11 12.04
CA ALA A 88 15.39 9.00 10.64
C ALA A 88 14.39 10.12 10.27
N ASP A 89 13.43 10.41 11.16
CA ASP A 89 12.43 11.47 10.97
C ASP A 89 13.06 12.87 10.87
N ARG A 90 14.24 13.10 11.45
CA ARG A 90 14.99 14.36 11.32
C ARG A 90 15.90 14.39 10.10
N GLU A 91 16.49 13.26 9.74
CA GLU A 91 17.41 13.17 8.59
C GLU A 91 16.69 13.28 7.25
N VAL A 92 15.52 12.65 7.12
CA VAL A 92 14.71 12.70 5.88
C VAL A 92 14.39 14.13 5.44
N PRO A 93 13.82 15.02 6.28
CA PRO A 93 13.55 16.40 5.89
C PRO A 93 14.85 17.20 5.64
N ALA A 94 15.90 16.98 6.43
CA ALA A 94 17.19 17.64 6.23
C ALA A 94 17.82 17.27 4.87
N LEU A 95 17.74 16.00 4.46
CA LEU A 95 18.18 15.55 3.14
C LEU A 95 17.30 16.11 2.03
N ARG A 96 15.98 16.12 2.22
CA ARG A 96 15.04 16.73 1.26
C ARG A 96 15.33 18.21 1.05
N GLU A 97 15.59 18.96 2.12
CA GLU A 97 15.97 20.38 2.06
C GLU A 97 17.29 20.55 1.30
N ARG A 98 18.33 19.76 1.62
CA ARG A 98 19.61 19.81 0.90
C ARG A 98 19.47 19.52 -0.60
N ILE A 99 18.67 18.51 -0.98
CA ILE A 99 18.36 18.20 -2.38
C ILE A 99 17.64 19.37 -3.04
N ASN A 100 16.69 20.00 -2.35
CA ASN A 100 15.98 21.15 -2.87
C ASN A 100 16.91 22.35 -3.06
N CYS A 101 17.79 22.63 -2.09
CA CYS A 101 18.84 23.64 -2.22
C CYS A 101 19.75 23.36 -3.40
N ILE A 102 20.20 22.12 -3.64
CA ILE A 102 21.00 21.80 -4.84
C ILE A 102 20.20 22.04 -6.13
N LYS A 103 18.91 21.72 -6.17
CA LYS A 103 18.05 21.96 -7.34
C LYS A 103 17.89 23.46 -7.65
N LEU A 104 17.76 24.29 -6.62
CA LEU A 104 17.57 25.74 -6.77
C LEU A 104 18.89 26.49 -6.98
N THR A 105 19.98 26.00 -6.40
CA THR A 105 21.30 26.66 -6.40
C THR A 105 22.25 26.06 -7.41
N SER A 106 21.86 25.03 -8.18
CA SER A 106 22.65 24.57 -9.34
C SER A 106 22.76 25.74 -10.32
N PRO A 107 23.92 26.42 -10.42
CA PRO A 107 24.12 27.37 -11.48
C PRO A 107 24.14 26.50 -12.73
N SER A 108 23.23 26.77 -13.66
CA SER A 108 23.30 26.22 -15.01
C SER A 108 24.66 26.59 -15.59
N SER A 109 25.67 25.77 -15.32
CA SER A 109 27.01 25.84 -15.88
C SER A 109 26.96 25.25 -17.29
N SER A 110 26.01 25.73 -18.09
CA SER A 110 25.97 25.55 -19.53
C SER A 110 26.76 26.68 -20.18
N ARG A 111 28.03 26.83 -19.77
CA ARG A 111 28.99 27.61 -20.55
C ARG A 111 29.47 26.73 -21.71
N ARG A 112 28.69 26.72 -22.79
CA ARG A 112 29.22 26.66 -24.15
C ARG A 112 28.23 27.30 -25.12
N LYS A 113 28.49 28.58 -25.40
CA LYS A 113 28.03 29.29 -26.59
C LYS A 113 28.30 28.42 -27.81
N LEU A 114 27.30 28.21 -28.66
CA LEU A 114 27.47 28.26 -30.11
C LEU A 114 26.15 28.73 -30.73
N PHE A 115 26.29 29.72 -31.59
CA PHE A 115 25.25 30.46 -32.30
C PHE A 115 24.58 29.58 -33.36
N GLY A 116 23.27 29.75 -33.54
CA GLY A 116 22.49 29.17 -34.66
C GLY A 116 20.99 29.36 -34.45
N ARG A 117 20.44 30.57 -34.62
CA ARG A 117 19.85 31.09 -35.88
C ARG A 117 18.61 30.30 -36.36
N ARG A 118 17.44 30.90 -36.10
CA ARG A 118 16.13 30.80 -36.83
C ARG A 118 15.45 29.42 -36.76
N LYS A 119 14.19 29.30 -36.33
CA LYS A 119 12.99 29.91 -36.91
C LYS A 119 11.85 29.98 -35.88
N SER A 120 11.19 31.13 -35.84
CA SER A 120 9.83 31.31 -35.34
C SER A 120 8.91 30.35 -36.10
N LEU A 121 8.26 29.41 -35.41
CA LEU A 121 7.09 28.73 -35.96
C LEU A 121 5.87 29.43 -35.38
N GLU A 122 5.29 30.18 -36.30
CA GLU A 122 4.07 30.97 -36.24
C GLU A 122 2.87 30.13 -35.82
N GLY A 123 1.94 30.77 -35.13
CA GLY A 123 0.80 30.14 -34.47
C GLY A 123 -0.12 29.40 -35.42
N GLY A 124 -0.34 28.12 -35.13
CA GLY A 124 -1.56 27.42 -35.49
C GLY A 124 -2.44 27.32 -34.25
N THR A 125 -3.34 28.28 -34.05
CA THR A 125 -4.54 28.11 -33.20
C THR A 125 -5.55 27.25 -33.94
N GLY A 126 -5.15 26.03 -34.31
CA GLY A 126 -6.10 24.95 -34.55
C GLY A 126 -6.33 24.30 -33.20
N GLY A 127 -7.59 24.15 -32.79
CA GLY A 127 -7.95 23.35 -31.63
C GLY A 127 -7.52 21.91 -31.87
N ASP A 128 -6.24 21.63 -31.64
CA ASP A 128 -5.66 20.30 -31.71
C ASP A 128 -6.18 19.57 -30.48
N GLU A 129 -7.32 18.90 -30.68
CA GLU A 129 -7.94 18.03 -29.71
C GLU A 129 -7.03 16.82 -29.56
N VAL A 130 -5.99 16.97 -28.74
CA VAL A 130 -5.02 15.90 -28.48
C VAL A 130 -5.74 14.81 -27.69
N LYS A 131 -6.23 13.81 -28.42
CA LYS A 131 -6.76 12.58 -27.84
C LYS A 131 -5.58 11.76 -27.32
N VAL A 132 -5.23 11.99 -26.06
CA VAL A 132 -4.15 11.25 -25.40
C VAL A 132 -4.67 9.86 -25.05
N ALA A 133 -4.14 8.83 -25.70
CA ALA A 133 -4.45 7.43 -25.37
C ALA A 133 -3.25 6.79 -24.67
N PHE A 134 -3.45 6.35 -23.43
CA PHE A 134 -2.43 5.64 -22.66
C PHE A 134 -2.54 4.13 -22.88
N VAL A 135 -1.78 3.62 -23.85
CA VAL A 135 -1.75 2.19 -24.15
C VAL A 135 -0.66 1.51 -23.33
N ARG A 136 -1.02 0.45 -22.60
CA ARG A 136 -0.07 -0.39 -21.84
C ARG A 136 0.74 -1.26 -22.79
N LYS A 137 2.06 -1.35 -22.56
CA LYS A 137 2.93 -2.26 -23.31
C LYS A 137 2.84 -3.69 -22.77
N VAL A 138 3.09 -4.68 -23.63
CA VAL A 138 3.16 -6.09 -23.19
C VAL A 138 4.37 -6.26 -22.28
N GLY A 139 4.17 -6.86 -21.10
CA GLY A 139 5.22 -7.03 -20.09
C GLY A 139 5.52 -5.78 -19.25
N GLU A 140 4.72 -4.71 -19.36
CA GLU A 140 4.88 -3.52 -18.53
C GLU A 140 4.15 -3.66 -17.19
N ASP A 141 4.91 -3.52 -16.10
CA ASP A 141 4.38 -3.55 -14.74
C ASP A 141 3.51 -2.33 -14.43
N LYS A 142 2.58 -2.49 -13.47
CA LYS A 142 1.61 -1.45 -13.06
C LYS A 142 2.31 -0.16 -12.64
N GLU A 143 3.36 -0.24 -11.83
CA GLU A 143 4.10 0.92 -11.35
C GLU A 143 4.85 1.66 -12.47
N THR A 144 5.45 0.90 -13.39
CA THR A 144 6.15 1.46 -14.57
C THR A 144 5.17 2.19 -15.49
N PHE A 145 3.99 1.60 -15.73
CA PHE A 145 2.92 2.25 -16.49
C PHE A 145 2.43 3.52 -15.80
N HIS A 146 2.13 3.45 -14.51
CA HIS A 146 1.68 4.59 -13.71
C HIS A 146 2.67 5.76 -13.80
N LYS A 147 3.96 5.49 -13.57
CA LYS A 147 5.03 6.51 -13.64
C LYS A 147 5.12 7.15 -15.03
N ARG A 148 4.97 6.36 -16.10
CA ARG A 148 4.96 6.86 -17.48
C ARG A 148 3.77 7.77 -17.73
N VAL A 149 2.56 7.36 -17.31
CA VAL A 149 1.34 8.17 -17.43
C VAL A 149 1.49 9.48 -16.66
N SER A 150 1.99 9.46 -15.41
CA SER A 150 2.22 10.67 -14.63
C SER A 150 3.20 11.63 -15.33
N MET A 151 4.28 11.10 -15.93
CA MET A 151 5.24 11.91 -16.69
C MET A 151 4.63 12.53 -17.95
N ASP A 152 3.78 11.79 -18.66
CA ASP A 152 3.14 12.27 -19.88
C ASP A 152 2.04 13.30 -19.59
N LEU A 153 1.25 13.10 -18.52
CA LEU A 153 0.30 14.10 -18.02
C LEU A 153 1.02 15.39 -17.61
N GLY A 154 2.20 15.28 -16.98
CA GLY A 154 3.03 16.43 -16.62
C GLY A 154 3.55 17.25 -17.80
N LYS A 155 3.47 16.73 -19.03
CA LYS A 155 3.83 17.47 -20.27
C LYS A 155 2.66 18.21 -20.90
N LEU A 156 1.42 17.91 -20.49
CA LEU A 156 0.23 18.51 -21.05
C LEU A 156 0.08 19.96 -20.60
N ARG A 157 -0.46 20.80 -21.48
CA ARG A 157 -0.83 22.18 -21.12
C ARG A 157 -2.00 22.15 -20.14
N LYS A 158 -2.09 23.17 -19.29
CA LYS A 158 -3.19 23.33 -18.31
C LYS A 158 -4.57 23.13 -18.94
N SER A 159 -4.81 23.70 -20.13
CA SER A 159 -6.10 23.58 -20.84
C SER A 159 -6.42 22.16 -21.29
N GLN A 160 -5.40 21.35 -21.62
CA GLN A 160 -5.58 19.94 -21.97
C GLN A 160 -5.89 19.11 -20.72
N LEU A 161 -5.21 19.41 -19.61
CA LEU A 161 -5.44 18.78 -18.31
C LEU A 161 -6.86 19.04 -17.80
N GLU A 162 -7.31 20.30 -17.90
CA GLU A 162 -8.66 20.73 -17.50
C GLU A 162 -9.77 20.04 -18.30
N LYS A 163 -9.52 19.80 -19.59
CA LYS A 163 -10.41 18.99 -20.43
C LYS A 163 -10.51 17.55 -19.93
N LEU A 164 -9.37 16.90 -19.64
CA LEU A 164 -9.33 15.54 -19.10
C LEU A 164 -10.03 15.43 -17.75
N TYR A 165 -9.92 16.44 -16.88
CA TYR A 165 -10.66 16.47 -15.61
C TYR A 165 -12.17 16.55 -15.81
N SER A 166 -12.61 17.32 -16.81
CA SER A 166 -14.03 17.44 -17.14
C SER A 166 -14.58 16.13 -17.72
N GLU A 167 -13.78 15.43 -18.52
CA GLU A 167 -14.14 14.13 -19.12
C GLU A 167 -14.22 13.00 -18.08
N GLU A 168 -13.38 13.04 -17.04
CA GLU A 168 -13.35 12.03 -15.96
C GLU A 168 -14.14 12.44 -14.70
N GLU A 169 -14.87 13.56 -14.74
CA GLU A 169 -15.69 14.10 -13.64
C GLU A 169 -14.91 14.31 -12.31
N ILE A 170 -13.63 14.69 -12.39
CA ILE A 170 -12.76 14.87 -11.22
C ILE A 170 -12.84 16.31 -10.70
N GLU A 171 -13.08 16.49 -9.41
CA GLU A 171 -13.09 17.81 -8.76
C GLU A 171 -11.67 18.38 -8.62
N ASN A 172 -11.46 19.61 -9.08
CA ASN A 172 -10.15 20.27 -9.12
C ASN A 172 -9.73 20.79 -7.73
N GLU A 173 -9.19 19.93 -6.86
CA GLU A 173 -8.62 20.34 -5.56
C GLU A 173 -7.16 20.84 -5.62
N GLY A 174 -6.51 20.75 -6.79
CA GLY A 174 -5.15 21.27 -7.03
C GLY A 174 -4.35 20.48 -8.07
N VAL A 175 -3.55 21.17 -8.89
CA VAL A 175 -2.91 20.62 -10.12
C VAL A 175 -2.01 19.39 -9.87
N THR A 176 -1.31 19.33 -8.74
CA THR A 176 -0.36 18.23 -8.44
C THR A 176 -1.05 16.96 -7.95
N LYS A 177 -2.08 17.10 -7.11
CA LYS A 177 -2.87 15.98 -6.59
C LYS A 177 -3.66 15.32 -7.72
N THR A 178 -4.33 16.15 -8.51
CA THR A 178 -5.17 15.75 -9.64
C THR A 178 -4.42 15.01 -10.76
N THR A 179 -3.13 15.29 -10.97
CA THR A 179 -2.31 14.55 -11.94
C THR A 179 -2.03 13.11 -11.48
N GLY A 180 -1.83 12.91 -10.18
CA GLY A 180 -1.67 11.58 -9.59
C GLY A 180 -2.95 10.77 -9.70
N ASP A 181 -4.08 11.39 -9.33
CA ASP A 181 -5.40 10.75 -9.37
C ASP A 181 -5.78 10.33 -10.81
N LEU A 182 -5.52 11.17 -11.81
CA LEU A 182 -5.68 10.80 -13.22
C LEU A 182 -4.79 9.61 -13.61
N ALA A 183 -3.52 9.62 -13.22
CA ALA A 183 -2.59 8.54 -13.53
C ALA A 183 -3.05 7.21 -12.91
N GLU A 184 -3.60 7.25 -11.70
CA GLU A 184 -4.19 6.09 -11.04
C GLU A 184 -5.42 5.57 -11.79
N ILE A 185 -6.38 6.43 -12.15
CA ILE A 185 -7.58 6.04 -12.91
C ILE A 185 -7.22 5.38 -14.23
N TYR A 186 -6.30 5.98 -15.01
CA TYR A 186 -5.84 5.39 -16.27
C TYR A 186 -5.11 4.06 -16.05
N THR A 187 -4.35 3.93 -14.96
CA THR A 187 -3.67 2.69 -14.60
C THR A 187 -4.66 1.59 -14.24
N VAL A 188 -5.68 1.89 -13.42
CA VAL A 188 -6.73 0.92 -13.08
C VAL A 188 -7.45 0.48 -14.35
N ARG A 189 -7.92 1.42 -15.18
CA ARG A 189 -8.64 1.12 -16.43
C ARG A 189 -7.84 0.25 -17.39
N ALA A 190 -6.53 0.53 -17.56
CA ALA A 190 -5.67 -0.22 -18.46
C ALA A 190 -5.38 -1.66 -17.99
N PHE A 191 -5.42 -1.92 -16.67
CA PHE A 191 -5.18 -3.25 -16.11
C PHE A 191 -6.47 -4.05 -15.87
N GLU A 192 -7.57 -3.37 -15.57
CA GLU A 192 -8.89 -3.96 -15.34
C GLU A 192 -9.59 -4.37 -16.64
N GLN A 193 -9.29 -3.73 -17.77
CA GLN A 193 -9.81 -4.16 -19.09
C GLN A 193 -9.47 -5.62 -19.46
N ARG A 194 -8.44 -6.22 -18.85
CA ARG A 194 -8.04 -7.60 -19.14
C ARG A 194 -8.91 -8.64 -18.45
N THR A 195 -9.47 -8.34 -17.28
CA THR A 195 -10.36 -9.27 -16.57
C THR A 195 -11.71 -9.38 -17.28
N ASN A 196 -12.23 -8.26 -17.79
CA ASN A 196 -13.53 -8.24 -18.48
C ASN A 196 -13.52 -8.91 -19.87
N ARG A 197 -12.38 -8.93 -20.59
CA ARG A 197 -12.31 -9.56 -21.92
C ARG A 197 -12.17 -11.09 -21.88
N ARG A 198 -11.72 -11.67 -20.75
CA ARG A 198 -11.63 -13.14 -20.58
C ARG A 198 -12.97 -13.78 -20.24
N LEU A 199 -13.90 -13.04 -19.62
CA LEU A 199 -15.22 -13.56 -19.25
C LEU A 199 -16.21 -13.69 -20.42
N LEU A 200 -15.86 -13.22 -21.62
CA LEU A 200 -16.76 -13.19 -22.79
C LEU A 200 -16.31 -14.08 -23.95
N GLY A 201 -15.31 -14.94 -23.76
CA GLY A 201 -14.72 -15.74 -24.86
C GLY A 201 -14.31 -17.15 -24.48
N GLN A 202 -14.88 -17.75 -23.44
CA GLN A 202 -14.59 -19.12 -23.01
C GLN A 202 -15.86 -19.97 -23.03
N ASP A 203 -16.49 -20.10 -24.21
CA ASP A 203 -17.60 -21.03 -24.48
C ASP A 203 -17.55 -21.54 -25.93
N GLY A 204 -16.36 -21.77 -26.49
CA GLY A 204 -16.24 -22.26 -27.86
C GLY A 204 -14.92 -22.96 -28.16
N ASP A 205 -15.04 -24.26 -28.38
CA ASP A 205 -14.12 -25.19 -29.03
C ASP A 205 -12.98 -25.75 -28.17
N GLU A 206 -13.41 -26.69 -27.31
CA GLU A 206 -12.77 -28.00 -27.18
C GLU A 206 -12.49 -28.58 -28.58
N GLU A 207 -11.22 -28.84 -28.87
CA GLU A 207 -10.70 -30.00 -29.62
C GLU A 207 -9.28 -29.65 -30.12
N HIS A 208 -8.26 -30.01 -29.34
CA HIS A 208 -7.03 -30.46 -29.96
C HIS A 208 -6.32 -31.50 -29.08
N GLU A 209 -6.68 -32.74 -29.42
CA GLU A 209 -5.81 -33.88 -29.68
C GLU A 209 -4.54 -34.03 -28.81
N GLU A 210 -4.59 -35.12 -28.07
CA GLU A 210 -3.47 -35.85 -27.51
C GLU A 210 -2.37 -36.06 -28.55
N GLU A 211 -1.17 -35.53 -28.32
CA GLU A 211 0.05 -36.18 -28.79
C GLU A 211 1.02 -36.34 -27.62
N GLU A 212 1.01 -37.59 -27.16
CA GLU A 212 2.01 -38.34 -26.43
C GLU A 212 3.39 -38.20 -27.10
N GLN A 213 4.39 -37.65 -26.39
CA GLN A 213 5.79 -38.03 -26.60
C GLN A 213 6.67 -37.65 -25.41
N ASP A 214 6.94 -38.69 -24.61
CA ASP A 214 8.24 -39.18 -24.20
C ASP A 214 9.26 -38.23 -23.55
N GLU A 215 9.51 -38.58 -22.28
CA GLU A 215 10.81 -38.96 -21.72
C GLU A 215 11.95 -37.91 -21.64
N GLU A 216 12.30 -37.67 -20.38
CA GLU A 216 13.67 -37.62 -19.85
C GLU A 216 14.63 -36.58 -20.41
N GLU A 217 14.89 -35.51 -19.64
CA GLU A 217 16.28 -35.29 -19.20
C GLU A 217 16.33 -34.49 -17.89
N SER A 218 16.97 -35.11 -16.90
CA SER A 218 17.33 -34.52 -15.62
C SER A 218 18.49 -33.54 -15.80
N ALA A 219 18.34 -32.32 -15.28
CA ALA A 219 19.47 -31.47 -14.94
C ALA A 219 19.24 -30.80 -13.58
N ASP A 220 19.96 -31.35 -12.60
CA ASP A 220 20.17 -30.84 -11.27
C ASP A 220 20.87 -29.47 -11.36
N VAL A 221 20.17 -28.39 -11.02
CA VAL A 221 20.78 -27.05 -10.91
C VAL A 221 20.69 -26.58 -9.48
N ALA A 222 21.88 -26.48 -8.91
CA ALA A 222 22.21 -26.14 -7.56
C ALA A 222 21.49 -24.90 -7.00
N ALA A 223 21.25 -25.02 -5.70
CA ALA A 223 20.84 -23.99 -4.77
C ALA A 223 21.53 -22.63 -4.98
N ALA A 224 20.71 -21.59 -5.14
CA ALA A 224 21.05 -20.25 -4.71
C ALA A 224 19.98 -19.81 -3.70
N SER A 225 20.35 -19.90 -2.43
CA SER A 225 19.68 -19.26 -1.31
C SER A 225 19.64 -17.75 -1.58
N VAL A 226 18.47 -17.22 -1.95
CA VAL A 226 18.19 -15.80 -1.82
C VAL A 226 17.18 -15.69 -0.70
N ASP A 227 17.66 -15.20 0.45
CA ASP A 227 16.83 -14.75 1.55
C ASP A 227 16.06 -13.51 1.09
N GLY A 228 14.96 -13.77 0.38
CA GLY A 228 13.94 -12.79 0.07
C GLY A 228 13.05 -12.61 1.30
N LEU A 229 13.54 -11.85 2.27
CA LEU A 229 12.70 -11.23 3.30
C LEU A 229 11.66 -10.36 2.58
N THR A 230 10.51 -10.94 2.27
CA THR A 230 9.31 -10.19 1.97
C THR A 230 8.98 -9.41 3.24
N ALA A 231 9.36 -8.13 3.25
CA ALA A 231 8.84 -7.17 4.18
C ALA A 231 7.32 -7.22 4.05
N SER A 232 6.69 -7.91 4.99
CA SER A 232 5.26 -7.82 5.22
C SER A 232 5.02 -6.37 5.60
N GLU A 233 4.58 -5.58 4.63
CA GLU A 233 4.16 -4.19 4.82
C GLU A 233 2.98 -4.22 5.78
N SER A 234 3.29 -4.19 7.07
CA SER A 234 2.31 -4.10 8.13
C SER A 234 1.66 -2.74 8.01
N SER A 235 0.47 -2.73 7.41
CA SER A 235 -0.50 -1.64 7.33
C SER A 235 -0.88 -1.15 8.73
N TRP A 236 0.01 -0.40 9.39
CA TRP A 236 -0.27 0.30 10.65
C TRP A 236 -0.70 1.76 10.44
N ASP A 237 -0.77 2.23 9.19
CA ASP A 237 -1.09 3.63 8.85
C ASP A 237 -2.58 4.02 8.99
N ARG A 238 -3.37 3.30 9.80
CA ARG A 238 -4.77 3.68 10.10
C ARG A 238 -5.08 3.99 11.55
N TYR A 239 -4.09 4.10 12.44
CA TYR A 239 -4.34 4.62 13.79
C TYR A 239 -3.93 6.08 13.91
N ARG A 240 -4.63 6.95 13.18
CA ARG A 240 -4.78 8.35 13.62
C ARG A 240 -5.61 8.30 14.90
N ALA A 241 -4.94 8.32 16.04
CA ALA A 241 -5.61 8.42 17.33
C ALA A 241 -6.54 9.64 17.29
N PRO A 242 -7.86 9.47 17.49
CA PRO A 242 -8.75 10.62 17.61
C PRO A 242 -8.29 11.45 18.81
N VAL A 243 -8.22 12.77 18.62
CA VAL A 243 -7.81 13.82 19.58
C VAL A 243 -8.61 13.80 20.90
N ILE A 244 -9.55 12.86 21.05
CA ILE A 244 -10.42 12.65 22.20
C ILE A 244 -9.64 12.16 23.43
N PHE A 245 -8.53 11.43 23.28
CA PHE A 245 -7.79 10.90 24.43
C PHE A 245 -7.05 11.95 25.28
N ILE A 246 -6.75 13.13 24.73
CA ILE A 246 -6.05 14.19 25.49
C ILE A 246 -7.00 14.90 26.47
N ARG A 247 -8.32 14.90 26.24
CA ARG A 247 -9.27 15.55 27.18
C ARG A 247 -9.66 14.68 28.38
N LEU A 248 -9.56 13.36 28.29
CA LEU A 248 -9.89 12.46 29.41
C LEU A 248 -8.84 12.48 30.54
N LEU A 249 -7.58 12.80 30.24
CA LEU A 249 -6.51 12.91 31.24
C LEU A 249 -6.55 14.19 32.08
N GLN A 250 -7.34 15.21 31.69
CA GLN A 250 -7.56 16.40 32.54
C GLN A 250 -8.70 16.21 33.57
N LEU A 251 -9.56 15.21 33.39
CA LEU A 251 -10.69 14.94 34.30
C LEU A 251 -10.34 14.02 35.49
N PHE A 252 -9.20 13.33 35.44
CA PHE A 252 -8.74 12.43 36.51
C PHE A 252 -7.62 13.00 37.38
N ARG A 253 -7.38 14.31 37.29
CA ARG A 253 -6.47 15.02 38.20
C ARG A 253 -7.31 15.74 39.28
N ILE A 254 -7.93 14.94 40.15
CA ILE A 254 -8.50 15.34 41.44
C ILE A 254 -7.74 14.58 42.51
#